data_AF-A0A4P8XNM0-F1
#
_entry.id   AF-A0A4P8XNM0-F1
#
_cell.length_a   1.000
_cell.length_b   1.000
_cell.length_c   1.000
_cell.angle_alpha   90.00
_cell.angle_beta   90.00
_cell.angle_gamma   90.00
#
_symmetry.space_group_name_H-M   'P 1'
#
loop_
_entity.id
_entity.type
_entity.pdbx_description
1 polymer ?
#
loop_
_entity_poly.entity_id
_entity_poly.type
_entity_poly.pdbx_seq_one_letter_code
_entity_poly.pdbx_strand_id
1 'polypeptide(L)'
;MIRLLKYDWKRNGRAVLALITVLVLLQGVMLTLNSLGYWKDEVTLVLSMVAYAMTGVILQIIVFKTFDHNIRSYSRRLLPVPVSSGMISTVVQSWMALFFIVLLISAHILVLWSENWQAFMQVGVLHWLDWTLMILALLWQFTSFVVTVLFCVTVARVFSAKGGLWLGIALSIAIPSVVSWLGDRIEGEPNAWTNKIFVLQIGVQESAASPVRPITEIPWGPLLLELIVVAVLVYFTKKLIERKVEVS
;
A
#
# COMPACT_ATOMS: atom_id res chain seq x y z
N MET A 1 -2.46 -19.37 -12.46
CA MET A 1 -2.29 -18.23 -11.53
C MET A 1 -3.56 -17.97 -10.69
N ILE A 2 -4.75 -17.83 -11.30
CA ILE A 2 -6.04 -17.56 -10.59
C ILE A 2 -6.37 -18.57 -9.46
N ARG A 3 -5.98 -19.84 -9.62
CA ARG A 3 -6.23 -20.88 -8.60
C ARG A 3 -5.48 -20.65 -7.28
N LEU A 4 -4.29 -20.05 -7.32
CA LEU A 4 -3.51 -19.71 -6.12
C LEU A 4 -4.18 -18.58 -5.36
N LEU A 5 -4.53 -17.50 -6.08
CA LEU A 5 -5.24 -16.37 -5.52
C LEU A 5 -6.57 -16.79 -4.87
N LYS A 6 -7.34 -17.66 -5.54
CA LYS A 6 -8.58 -18.23 -4.98
C LYS A 6 -8.34 -18.99 -3.66
N TYR A 7 -7.24 -19.73 -3.58
CA TYR A 7 -6.89 -20.51 -2.39
C TYR A 7 -6.44 -19.60 -1.24
N ASP A 8 -5.57 -18.63 -1.51
CA ASP A 8 -5.10 -17.65 -0.52
C ASP A 8 -6.28 -16.81 0.01
N TRP A 9 -7.21 -16.41 -0.87
CA TRP A 9 -8.45 -15.73 -0.49
C TRP A 9 -9.34 -16.59 0.38
N LYS A 10 -9.58 -17.86 0.01
CA LYS A 10 -10.43 -18.78 0.80
C LYS A 10 -9.84 -19.00 2.20
N ARG A 11 -8.52 -19.09 2.30
CA ARG A 11 -7.81 -19.26 3.57
C ARG A 11 -7.96 -18.05 4.48
N ASN A 12 -7.77 -16.85 3.94
CA ASN A 12 -7.82 -15.61 4.73
C ASN A 12 -9.22 -15.04 4.86
N GLY A 13 -10.20 -15.54 4.10
CA GLY A 13 -11.52 -14.93 3.93
C GLY A 13 -12.26 -14.72 5.25
N ARG A 14 -12.16 -15.64 6.21
CA ARG A 14 -12.77 -15.47 7.54
C ARG A 14 -12.17 -14.29 8.31
N ALA A 15 -10.84 -14.16 8.31
CA ALA A 15 -10.15 -13.07 9.00
C ALA A 15 -10.40 -11.72 8.33
N VAL A 16 -10.38 -11.69 6.98
CA VAL A 16 -10.69 -10.50 6.19
C VAL A 16 -12.13 -10.06 6.42
N LEU A 17 -13.11 -10.98 6.34
CA LEU A 17 -14.51 -10.68 6.61
C LEU A 17 -14.73 -10.17 8.03
N ALA A 18 -14.15 -10.84 9.04
CA ALA A 18 -14.27 -10.40 10.42
C ALA A 18 -13.73 -8.98 10.62
N LEU A 19 -12.55 -8.68 10.06
CA LEU A 19 -11.95 -7.35 10.13
C LEU A 19 -12.82 -6.28 9.44
N ILE A 20 -13.36 -6.59 8.26
CA ILE A 20 -14.27 -5.69 7.54
C ILE A 20 -15.56 -5.47 8.33
N THR A 21 -16.15 -6.52 8.91
CA THR A 21 -17.36 -6.40 9.73
C THR A 21 -17.10 -5.49 10.94
N VAL A 22 -15.98 -5.67 11.64
CA VAL A 22 -15.61 -4.80 12.76
C VAL A 22 -15.42 -3.35 12.30
N LEU A 23 -14.75 -3.13 11.16
CA LEU A 23 -14.58 -1.79 10.60
C LEU A 23 -15.95 -1.16 10.28
N VAL A 24 -16.84 -1.85 9.58
CA VAL A 24 -18.17 -1.32 9.22
C VAL A 24 -18.99 -0.97 10.46
N LEU A 25 -18.99 -1.84 11.48
CA LEU A 25 -19.67 -1.56 12.75
C LEU A 25 -19.08 -0.33 13.44
N LEU A 26 -17.75 -0.22 13.48
CA LEU A 26 -17.05 0.91 14.08
C LEU A 26 -17.38 2.23 13.37
N GLN A 27 -17.36 2.24 12.03
CA GLN A 27 -17.73 3.40 11.23
C GLN A 27 -19.21 3.77 11.42
N GLY A 28 -20.10 2.78 11.52
CA GLY A 28 -21.51 3.01 11.84
C GLY A 28 -21.70 3.69 13.20
N VAL A 29 -20.98 3.24 14.24
CA VAL A 29 -21.00 3.89 15.55
C VAL A 29 -20.50 5.34 15.45
N MET A 30 -19.39 5.59 14.76
CA MET A 30 -18.86 6.94 14.58
C MET A 30 -19.85 7.87 13.86
N LEU A 31 -20.48 7.39 12.79
CA LEU A 31 -21.52 8.14 12.07
C LEU A 31 -22.73 8.46 12.96
N THR A 32 -23.19 7.50 13.77
CA THR A 32 -24.32 7.74 14.70
C THR A 32 -23.98 8.75 15.79
N LEU A 33 -22.76 8.68 16.36
CA LEU A 33 -22.31 9.64 17.37
C LEU A 33 -22.18 11.06 16.80
N ASN A 34 -21.74 11.17 15.55
CA ASN A 34 -21.69 12.44 14.82
C ASN A 34 -23.09 13.01 14.60
N SER A 35 -24.03 12.19 14.11
CA SER A 35 -25.42 12.60 13.86
C SER A 35 -26.16 13.03 15.13
N LEU A 36 -25.84 12.44 16.28
CA LEU A 36 -26.40 12.84 17.58
C LEU A 36 -25.74 14.11 18.16
N GLY A 37 -24.78 14.70 17.44
CA GLY A 37 -24.12 15.95 17.82
C GLY A 37 -23.11 15.81 18.95
N TYR A 38 -22.69 14.59 19.30
CA TYR A 38 -21.68 14.40 20.35
C TYR A 38 -20.30 14.87 19.89
N TRP A 39 -19.97 14.73 18.61
CA TRP A 39 -18.67 15.06 18.03
C TRP A 39 -18.80 16.06 16.88
N LYS A 40 -17.72 16.82 16.62
CA LYS A 40 -17.57 17.65 15.42
C LYS A 40 -17.19 16.77 14.23
N ASP A 41 -17.62 17.16 13.03
CA ASP A 41 -17.32 16.43 11.77
C ASP A 41 -15.82 16.16 11.57
N GLU A 42 -14.97 17.13 11.93
CA GLU A 42 -13.51 16.99 11.84
C GLU A 42 -12.96 15.84 12.69
N VAL A 43 -13.48 15.69 13.91
CA VAL A 43 -13.05 14.63 14.85
C VAL A 43 -13.49 13.27 14.32
N THR A 44 -14.74 13.18 13.86
CA THR A 44 -15.30 11.98 13.25
C THR A 44 -14.48 11.57 12.03
N LEU A 45 -14.12 12.51 11.16
CA LEU A 45 -13.31 12.26 9.98
C LEU A 45 -11.90 11.75 10.34
N VAL A 46 -11.19 12.42 11.24
CA VAL A 46 -9.83 12.01 11.64
C VAL A 46 -9.84 10.61 12.24
N LEU A 47 -10.77 10.33 13.15
CA LEU A 47 -10.87 9.03 13.80
C LEU A 47 -11.25 7.92 12.81
N SER A 48 -12.12 8.23 11.84
CA SER A 48 -12.49 7.33 10.75
C SER A 48 -11.29 7.00 9.88
N MET A 49 -10.49 8.00 9.50
CA MET A 49 -9.26 7.82 8.71
C MET A 49 -8.23 6.95 9.44
N VAL A 50 -8.06 7.15 10.74
CA VAL A 50 -7.20 6.29 11.58
C VAL A 50 -7.69 4.85 11.58
N ALA A 51 -8.99 4.62 11.71
CA ALA A 51 -9.57 3.27 11.68
C ALA A 51 -9.38 2.58 10.32
N TYR A 52 -9.53 3.31 9.20
CA TYR A 52 -9.23 2.80 7.87
C TYR A 52 -7.74 2.47 7.70
N ALA A 53 -6.85 3.35 8.15
CA ALA A 53 -5.41 3.14 8.08
C ALA A 53 -4.99 1.88 8.86
N MET A 54 -5.46 1.72 10.11
CA MET A 54 -5.20 0.54 10.92
C MET A 54 -5.71 -0.74 10.25
N THR A 55 -6.93 -0.70 9.70
CA THR A 55 -7.51 -1.85 8.99
C THR A 55 -6.69 -2.20 7.75
N GLY A 56 -6.22 -1.19 7.01
CA GLY A 56 -5.30 -1.36 5.87
C GLY A 56 -4.01 -2.04 6.26
N VAL A 57 -3.35 -1.57 7.31
CA VAL A 57 -2.12 -2.19 7.82
C VAL A 57 -2.37 -3.66 8.17
N ILE A 58 -3.46 -3.96 8.89
CA ILE A 58 -3.78 -5.34 9.28
C ILE A 58 -4.04 -6.23 8.05
N LEU A 59 -4.78 -5.75 7.04
CA LEU A 59 -5.00 -6.49 5.80
C LEU A 59 -3.68 -6.79 5.09
N GLN A 60 -2.78 -5.81 4.99
CA GLN A 60 -1.46 -6.05 4.39
C GLN A 60 -0.62 -7.05 5.18
N ILE A 61 -0.66 -7.00 6.52
CA ILE A 61 -0.01 -8.01 7.37
C ILE A 61 -0.53 -9.41 7.08
N ILE A 62 -1.85 -9.57 6.90
CA ILE A 62 -2.44 -10.88 6.55
C ILE A 62 -1.90 -11.37 5.21
N VAL A 63 -1.82 -10.49 4.20
CA VAL A 63 -1.28 -10.82 2.87
C VAL A 63 0.19 -11.24 2.95
N PHE A 64 1.03 -10.48 3.67
CA PHE A 64 2.44 -10.81 3.83
C PHE A 64 2.66 -12.11 4.63
N LYS A 65 1.84 -12.39 5.66
CA LYS A 65 1.88 -13.67 6.37
C LYS A 65 1.51 -14.85 5.47
N THR A 66 0.60 -14.66 4.53
CA THR A 66 0.26 -15.70 3.54
C THR A 66 1.43 -15.98 2.60
N PHE A 67 2.10 -14.93 2.11
CA PHE A 67 3.32 -15.09 1.31
C PHE A 67 4.44 -15.81 2.08
N ASP A 68 4.68 -15.41 3.33
CA ASP A 68 5.63 -16.08 4.23
C ASP A 68 5.36 -17.57 4.36
N HIS A 69 4.09 -17.93 4.61
CA HIS A 69 3.67 -19.32 4.70
C HIS A 69 3.82 -20.05 3.37
N ASN A 70 3.52 -19.40 2.24
CA ASN A 70 3.67 -19.98 0.91
C ASN A 70 5.13 -20.32 0.62
N ILE A 71 6.09 -19.45 0.97
CA ILE A 71 7.54 -19.74 0.87
C ILE A 71 7.93 -20.93 1.77
N ARG A 72 7.42 -21.02 3.01
CA ARG A 72 7.73 -22.15 3.90
C ARG A 72 7.24 -23.48 3.33
N SER A 73 6.08 -23.48 2.69
CA SER A 73 5.49 -24.69 2.11
C SER A 73 6.14 -25.12 0.80
N TYR A 74 6.95 -24.26 0.17
CA TYR A 74 7.44 -24.46 -1.19
C TYR A 74 8.30 -25.74 -1.34
N SER A 75 9.16 -26.06 -0.36
CA SER A 75 9.96 -27.31 -0.37
C SER A 75 9.13 -28.58 -0.15
N ARG A 76 7.88 -28.47 0.30
CA ARG A 76 6.99 -29.60 0.60
C ARG A 76 5.94 -29.85 -0.49
N ARG A 77 5.98 -29.12 -1.61
CA ARG A 77 4.99 -29.24 -2.69
C ARG A 77 5.46 -30.30 -3.69
N LEU A 78 4.58 -31.27 -3.97
CA LEU A 78 4.77 -32.32 -4.98
C LEU A 78 4.78 -31.78 -6.43
N LEU A 79 4.33 -30.54 -6.64
CA LEU A 79 4.34 -29.87 -7.94
C LEU A 79 5.02 -28.48 -7.80
N PRO A 80 6.08 -28.21 -8.57
CA PRO A 80 6.76 -26.92 -8.55
C PRO A 80 5.83 -25.86 -9.16
N VAL A 81 5.36 -24.95 -8.32
CA VAL A 81 4.63 -23.77 -8.77
C VAL A 81 5.64 -22.66 -8.99
N PRO A 82 5.74 -22.01 -10.17
CA PRO A 82 6.76 -21.00 -10.40
C PRO A 82 6.71 -19.90 -9.33
N VAL A 83 7.87 -19.57 -8.75
CA VAL A 83 8.02 -18.56 -7.68
C VAL A 83 7.38 -17.22 -8.07
N SER A 84 7.52 -16.83 -9.34
CA SER A 84 6.90 -15.63 -9.90
C SER A 84 5.38 -15.61 -9.74
N SER A 85 4.71 -16.76 -9.84
CA SER A 85 3.26 -16.85 -9.63
C SER A 85 2.85 -16.58 -8.19
N GLY A 86 3.68 -16.92 -7.20
CA GLY A 86 3.43 -16.62 -5.79
C GLY A 86 3.57 -15.14 -5.48
N MET A 87 4.61 -14.50 -6.00
CA MET A 87 4.82 -13.05 -5.86
C MET A 87 3.67 -12.26 -6.51
N ILE A 88 3.34 -12.57 -7.77
CA ILE A 88 2.27 -11.88 -8.50
C ILE A 88 0.92 -12.06 -7.79
N SER A 89 0.61 -13.26 -7.30
CA SER A 89 -0.62 -13.50 -6.53
C SER A 89 -0.70 -12.61 -5.28
N THR A 90 0.42 -12.44 -4.58
CA THR A 90 0.50 -11.62 -3.37
C THR A 90 0.35 -10.13 -3.67
N VAL A 91 0.98 -9.64 -4.74
CA VAL A 91 0.84 -8.25 -5.20
C VAL A 91 -0.61 -7.96 -5.58
N VAL A 92 -1.23 -8.83 -6.39
CA VAL A 92 -2.64 -8.70 -6.78
C VAL A 92 -3.56 -8.74 -5.56
N GLN A 93 -3.32 -9.62 -4.59
CA GLN A 93 -4.08 -9.66 -3.35
C GLN A 93 -3.93 -8.37 -2.52
N SER A 94 -2.73 -7.78 -2.51
CA SER A 94 -2.46 -6.50 -1.84
C SER A 94 -3.22 -5.35 -2.50
N TRP A 95 -3.27 -5.32 -3.84
CA TRP A 95 -4.07 -4.36 -4.62
C TRP A 95 -5.56 -4.53 -4.37
N MET A 96 -6.08 -5.76 -4.33
CA MET A 96 -7.48 -5.99 -3.99
C MET A 96 -7.82 -5.46 -2.59
N ALA A 97 -6.96 -5.71 -1.60
CA ALA A 97 -7.15 -5.18 -0.24
C ALA A 97 -7.16 -3.64 -0.20
N LEU A 98 -6.24 -3.00 -0.94
CA LEU A 98 -6.22 -1.53 -1.08
C LEU A 98 -7.51 -1.02 -1.74
N PHE A 99 -7.91 -1.63 -2.85
CA PHE A 99 -9.13 -1.27 -3.59
C PHE A 99 -10.38 -1.34 -2.71
N PHE A 100 -10.52 -2.39 -1.89
CA PHE A 100 -11.65 -2.50 -0.96
C PHE A 100 -11.67 -1.38 0.08
N ILE A 101 -10.52 -0.99 0.62
CA ILE A 101 -10.45 0.11 1.60
C ILE A 101 -10.80 1.44 0.94
N VAL A 102 -10.24 1.72 -0.25
CA VAL A 102 -10.56 2.94 -0.99
C VAL A 102 -12.05 3.01 -1.29
N LEU A 103 -12.68 1.91 -1.69
CA LEU A 103 -14.12 1.84 -1.92
C LEU A 103 -14.91 2.19 -0.64
N LEU A 104 -14.52 1.64 0.51
CA LEU A 104 -15.17 1.95 1.79
C LEU A 104 -14.99 3.41 2.20
N ILE A 105 -13.80 3.98 2.00
CA ILE A 105 -13.52 5.40 2.26
C ILE A 105 -14.41 6.27 1.36
N SER A 106 -14.44 6.00 0.06
CA SER A 106 -15.27 6.74 -0.89
C SER A 106 -16.75 6.67 -0.52
N ALA A 107 -17.25 5.50 -0.15
CA ALA A 107 -18.63 5.34 0.32
C ALA A 107 -18.91 6.14 1.59
N HIS A 108 -17.98 6.18 2.54
CA HIS A 108 -18.13 6.94 3.77
C HIS A 108 -18.11 8.45 3.51
N ILE A 109 -17.19 8.95 2.68
CA ILE A 109 -17.15 10.35 2.25
C ILE A 109 -18.47 10.76 1.57
N LEU A 110 -19.00 9.90 0.69
CA LEU A 110 -20.29 10.15 0.02
C LEU A 110 -21.44 10.29 1.02
N VAL A 111 -21.46 9.50 2.09
CA VAL A 111 -22.49 9.59 3.13
C VAL A 111 -22.32 10.87 3.94
N LEU A 112 -21.10 11.19 4.38
CA LEU A 112 -20.80 12.34 5.23
C LEU A 112 -21.05 13.68 4.52
N TRP A 113 -20.78 13.77 3.23
CA TRP A 113 -20.95 14.99 2.42
C TRP A 113 -22.15 14.97 1.49
N SER A 114 -23.08 14.02 1.66
CA SER A 114 -24.28 13.93 0.81
C SER A 114 -25.10 15.23 0.79
N GLU A 115 -25.11 15.97 1.90
CA GLU A 115 -25.84 17.25 2.04
C GLU A 115 -25.06 18.47 1.50
N ASN A 116 -23.72 18.38 1.39
CA ASN A 116 -22.82 19.48 1.01
C ASN A 116 -21.93 19.14 -0.20
N TRP A 117 -22.45 18.33 -1.13
CA TRP A 117 -21.73 17.85 -2.30
C TRP A 117 -21.15 18.97 -3.19
N GLN A 118 -21.86 20.10 -3.29
CA GLN A 118 -21.41 21.26 -4.06
C GLN A 118 -20.16 21.92 -3.47
N ALA A 119 -20.02 21.95 -2.14
CA ALA A 119 -18.82 22.47 -1.48
C ALA A 119 -17.63 21.53 -1.65
N PHE A 120 -17.85 20.20 -1.62
CA PHE A 120 -16.80 19.21 -1.90
C PHE A 120 -16.25 19.31 -3.33
N MET A 121 -17.12 19.50 -4.32
CA MET A 121 -16.72 19.67 -5.72
C MET A 121 -15.95 20.97 -5.99
N GLN A 122 -16.14 22.01 -5.17
CA GLN A 122 -15.39 23.27 -5.30
C GLN A 122 -13.94 23.17 -4.81
N VAL A 123 -13.60 22.16 -3.99
CA VAL A 123 -12.23 21.95 -3.47
C VAL A 123 -11.26 21.37 -4.53
N GLY A 124 -11.76 20.90 -5.67
CA GLY A 124 -10.94 20.19 -6.66
C GLY A 124 -11.10 20.69 -8.09
N VAL A 125 -10.54 21.86 -8.42
CA VAL A 125 -10.27 22.24 -9.82
C VAL A 125 -9.01 21.52 -10.32
N LEU A 126 -9.00 20.20 -10.22
CA LEU A 126 -7.96 19.36 -10.82
C LEU A 126 -8.51 18.80 -12.13
N HIS A 127 -7.73 18.94 -13.21
CA HIS A 127 -8.13 18.35 -14.48
C HIS A 127 -8.19 16.82 -14.35
N TRP A 128 -9.02 16.17 -15.16
CA TRP A 128 -9.11 14.70 -15.20
C TRP A 128 -7.73 14.02 -15.31
N LEU A 129 -6.80 14.64 -16.02
CA LEU A 129 -5.44 14.16 -16.19
C LEU A 129 -4.61 14.18 -14.89
N ASP A 130 -4.83 15.17 -14.02
CA ASP A 130 -4.13 15.23 -12.72
C ASP A 130 -4.59 14.09 -11.80
N TRP A 131 -5.90 13.79 -11.81
CA TRP A 131 -6.46 12.67 -11.06
C TRP A 131 -5.91 11.32 -11.51
N THR A 132 -5.78 11.09 -12.82
CA THR A 132 -5.25 9.82 -13.34
C THR A 132 -3.77 9.66 -13.02
N LEU A 133 -2.96 10.71 -13.17
CA LEU A 133 -1.54 10.69 -12.81
C LEU A 133 -1.34 10.46 -11.30
N MET A 134 -2.16 11.10 -10.47
CA MET A 134 -2.13 10.89 -9.02
C MET A 134 -2.44 9.44 -8.64
N ILE A 135 -3.53 8.87 -9.18
CA ILE A 135 -3.91 7.47 -8.92
C ILE A 135 -2.81 6.51 -9.38
N LEU A 136 -2.23 6.75 -10.56
CA LEU A 136 -1.19 5.90 -11.11
C LEU A 136 0.07 5.92 -10.24
N ALA A 137 0.49 7.10 -9.79
CA ALA A 137 1.67 7.23 -8.95
C ALA A 137 1.44 6.68 -7.52
N LEU A 138 0.23 6.82 -6.96
CA LEU A 138 -0.16 6.16 -5.71
C LEU A 138 -0.11 4.64 -5.84
N LEU A 139 -0.67 4.09 -6.92
CA LEU A 139 -0.65 2.66 -7.21
C LEU A 139 0.79 2.17 -7.39
N TRP A 140 1.62 2.95 -8.07
CA TRP A 140 3.03 2.65 -8.26
C TRP A 140 3.81 2.65 -6.94
N GLN A 141 3.68 3.70 -6.11
CA GLN A 141 4.30 3.78 -4.79
C GLN A 141 3.93 2.57 -3.93
N PHE A 142 2.64 2.25 -3.91
CA PHE A 142 2.13 1.10 -3.16
C PHE A 142 2.73 -0.22 -3.68
N THR A 143 2.86 -0.38 -4.99
CA THR A 143 3.46 -1.57 -5.60
C THR A 143 4.94 -1.70 -5.26
N SER A 144 5.71 -0.62 -5.38
CA SER A 144 7.13 -0.56 -5.00
C SER A 144 7.33 -0.90 -3.52
N PHE A 145 6.45 -0.40 -2.65
CA PHE A 145 6.43 -0.74 -1.22
C PHE A 145 6.17 -2.24 -1.00
N VAL A 146 5.11 -2.79 -1.59
CA VAL A 146 4.77 -4.21 -1.47
C VAL A 146 5.94 -5.10 -1.92
N VAL A 147 6.52 -4.83 -3.09
CA VAL A 147 7.67 -5.60 -3.61
C VAL A 147 8.86 -5.55 -2.65
N THR A 148 9.16 -4.37 -2.09
CA THR A 148 10.23 -4.20 -1.11
C THR A 148 9.99 -5.05 0.13
N VAL A 149 8.76 -5.06 0.66
CA VAL A 149 8.40 -5.90 1.81
C VAL A 149 8.53 -7.39 1.48
N LEU A 150 8.08 -7.84 0.30
CA LEU A 150 8.22 -9.24 -0.12
C LEU A 150 9.70 -9.66 -0.22
N PHE A 151 10.56 -8.77 -0.72
CA PHE A 151 12.01 -9.00 -0.73
C PHE A 151 12.55 -9.12 0.70
N CYS A 152 12.21 -8.20 1.60
CA CYS A 152 12.66 -8.22 2.99
C CYS A 152 12.21 -9.49 3.73
N VAL A 153 10.96 -9.93 3.54
CA VAL A 153 10.44 -11.19 4.08
C VAL A 153 11.23 -12.39 3.54
N THR A 154 11.56 -12.36 2.25
CA THR A 154 12.34 -13.43 1.61
C THR A 154 13.76 -13.51 2.17
N VAL A 155 14.44 -12.37 2.28
CA VAL A 155 15.79 -12.29 2.89
C VAL A 155 15.75 -12.80 4.33
N ALA A 156 14.80 -12.32 5.15
CA ALA A 156 14.67 -12.76 6.53
C ALA A 156 14.47 -14.28 6.67
N ARG A 157 13.88 -14.91 5.64
CA ARG A 157 13.66 -16.35 5.59
C ARG A 157 14.82 -17.17 5.07
N VAL A 158 15.56 -16.67 4.09
CA VAL A 158 16.73 -17.37 3.56
C VAL A 158 17.86 -17.35 4.57
N PHE A 159 18.06 -16.23 5.27
CA PHE A 159 19.10 -16.06 6.27
C PHE A 159 18.63 -16.39 7.69
N SER A 160 17.72 -17.36 7.85
CA SER A 160 16.98 -17.70 9.09
C SER A 160 17.80 -18.07 10.33
N ALA A 161 19.13 -17.96 10.27
CA ALA A 161 19.98 -17.88 11.46
C ALA A 161 19.56 -16.71 12.37
N LYS A 162 20.07 -16.66 13.61
CA LYS A 162 19.68 -15.70 14.68
C LYS A 162 19.64 -14.20 14.26
N GLY A 163 20.19 -13.82 13.10
CA GLY A 163 20.16 -12.46 12.54
C GLY A 163 19.21 -12.21 11.35
N GLY A 164 18.53 -13.21 10.79
CA GLY A 164 17.74 -13.05 9.55
C GLY A 164 16.62 -12.01 9.67
N LEU A 165 15.90 -12.01 10.80
CA LEU A 165 14.83 -11.04 11.07
C LEU A 165 15.36 -9.60 11.09
N TRP A 166 16.48 -9.38 11.78
CA TRP A 166 17.13 -8.07 11.89
C TRP A 166 17.63 -7.57 10.53
N LEU A 167 18.15 -8.47 9.69
CA LEU A 167 18.57 -8.13 8.33
C LEU A 167 17.38 -7.68 7.46
N GLY A 168 16.23 -8.38 7.56
CA GLY A 168 15.02 -7.97 6.85
C GLY A 168 14.52 -6.58 7.29
N ILE A 169 14.54 -6.29 8.59
CA ILE A 169 14.17 -4.98 9.13
C ILE A 169 15.14 -3.90 8.63
N ALA A 170 16.45 -4.15 8.71
CA ALA A 170 17.47 -3.22 8.24
C ALA A 170 17.28 -2.87 6.75
N LEU A 171 16.99 -3.87 5.91
CA LEU A 171 16.74 -3.67 4.48
C LEU A 171 15.45 -2.90 4.20
N SER A 172 14.40 -3.09 5.01
CA SER A 172 13.14 -2.37 4.86
C SER A 172 13.29 -0.86 5.05
N ILE A 173 14.30 -0.44 5.81
CA ILE A 173 14.65 0.97 6.01
C ILE A 173 15.69 1.41 4.97
N ALA A 174 16.73 0.62 4.76
CA ALA A 174 17.84 0.98 3.88
C ALA A 174 17.43 1.15 2.42
N ILE A 175 16.58 0.25 1.88
CA ILE A 175 16.20 0.30 0.46
C ILE A 175 15.46 1.60 0.12
N PRO A 176 14.34 1.96 0.80
CA PRO A 176 13.67 3.24 0.52
C PRO A 176 14.58 4.45 0.71
N SER A 177 15.43 4.45 1.74
CA SER A 177 16.37 5.57 1.98
C SER A 177 17.39 5.72 0.86
N VAL A 178 17.95 4.62 0.34
CA VAL A 178 18.90 4.65 -0.78
C VAL A 178 18.20 5.09 -2.07
N VAL A 179 16.98 4.60 -2.33
CA VAL A 179 16.20 5.02 -3.50
C VAL A 179 15.89 6.52 -3.45
N SER A 180 15.44 7.02 -2.30
CA SER A 180 15.19 8.46 -2.09
C SER A 180 16.47 9.26 -2.32
N TRP A 181 17.56 8.87 -1.67
CA TRP A 181 18.85 9.56 -1.78
C TRP A 181 19.38 9.60 -3.22
N LEU A 182 19.22 8.52 -3.98
CA LEU A 182 19.60 8.48 -5.40
C LEU A 182 18.66 9.34 -6.26
N GLY A 183 17.35 9.33 -5.98
CA GLY A 183 16.36 10.18 -6.66
C GLY A 183 16.72 11.66 -6.53
N ASP A 184 17.03 12.10 -5.31
CA ASP A 184 17.41 13.49 -5.01
C ASP A 184 18.66 13.94 -5.77
N ARG A 185 19.59 13.01 -6.07
CA ARG A 185 20.82 13.29 -6.83
C ARG A 185 20.60 13.40 -8.33
N ILE A 186 19.59 12.73 -8.87
CA ILE A 186 19.32 12.71 -10.31
C ILE A 186 18.59 13.97 -10.76
N GLU A 187 17.63 14.47 -9.98
CA GLU A 187 16.86 15.67 -10.34
C GLU A 187 17.34 16.95 -9.66
N GLY A 188 18.27 16.88 -8.70
CA GLY A 188 18.77 18.06 -7.97
C GLY A 188 17.75 18.71 -7.03
N GLU A 189 16.51 18.21 -7.02
CA GLU A 189 15.46 18.50 -6.06
C GLU A 189 15.02 17.20 -5.36
N PRO A 190 14.54 17.28 -4.09
CA PRO A 190 14.14 16.12 -3.30
C PRO A 190 12.82 15.50 -3.78
N ASN A 191 12.83 14.90 -4.97
CA ASN A 191 11.62 14.58 -5.71
C ASN A 191 11.67 13.14 -6.26
N ALA A 192 11.33 12.16 -5.43
CA ALA A 192 10.74 10.93 -5.95
C ALA A 192 9.43 11.28 -6.68
N TRP A 193 9.07 10.53 -7.72
CA TRP A 193 7.82 10.74 -8.49
C TRP A 193 6.59 10.87 -7.58
N THR A 194 6.64 10.22 -6.43
CA THR A 194 5.57 10.08 -5.46
C THR A 194 5.61 11.13 -4.35
N ASN A 195 6.74 11.85 -4.17
CA ASN A 195 6.90 12.89 -3.15
C ASN A 195 6.26 14.23 -3.56
N LYS A 196 6.07 14.46 -4.87
CA LYS A 196 5.36 15.64 -5.40
C LYS A 196 3.83 15.61 -5.18
N ILE A 197 3.29 14.49 -4.70
CA ILE A 197 1.84 14.22 -4.72
C ILE A 197 1.16 14.59 -3.39
N PHE A 198 1.91 14.61 -2.29
CA PHE A 198 1.37 14.92 -0.96
C PHE A 198 2.18 16.01 -0.26
N VAL A 199 1.82 17.28 -0.50
CA VAL A 199 2.13 18.37 0.41
C VAL A 199 0.86 18.73 1.16
N LEU A 200 0.61 18.06 2.29
CA LEU A 200 -0.42 18.47 3.24
C LEU A 200 0.13 19.64 4.08
N GLN A 201 -0.03 20.87 3.58
CA GLN A 201 0.16 22.07 4.40
C GLN A 201 -1.03 22.22 5.33
N ILE A 202 -0.94 21.66 6.54
CA ILE A 202 -1.88 21.97 7.63
C ILE A 202 -1.37 23.26 8.29
N GLY A 203 -1.75 24.40 7.71
CA GLY A 203 -1.49 25.73 8.27
C GLY A 203 -2.63 26.18 9.19
N VAL A 204 -2.29 26.70 10.37
CA VAL A 204 -3.22 27.20 11.41
C VAL A 204 -3.82 28.58 11.07
N GLN A 205 -3.81 29.01 9.80
CA GLN A 205 -4.37 30.31 9.44
C GLN A 205 -5.19 30.22 8.17
N GLU A 206 -6.40 30.75 8.29
CA GLU A 206 -7.36 31.02 7.22
C GLU A 206 -6.66 31.54 5.96
N SER A 207 -6.83 30.80 4.86
CA SER A 207 -6.86 31.25 3.46
C SER A 207 -6.14 30.25 2.58
N ALA A 208 -6.95 29.58 1.75
CA ALA A 208 -6.56 28.75 0.60
C ALA A 208 -5.61 27.59 0.91
N ALA A 209 -6.15 26.37 0.88
CA ALA A 209 -5.37 25.20 0.53
C ALA A 209 -4.58 25.54 -0.74
N SER A 210 -3.26 25.68 -0.61
CA SER A 210 -2.41 25.99 -1.74
C SER A 210 -2.59 24.85 -2.76
N PRO A 211 -2.84 25.16 -4.04
CA PRO A 211 -3.16 24.14 -5.02
C PRO A 211 -2.03 23.11 -5.04
N VAL A 212 -2.44 21.84 -4.95
CA VAL A 212 -1.65 20.69 -5.38
C VAL A 212 -0.90 21.14 -6.63
N ARG A 213 0.44 21.18 -6.59
CA ARG A 213 1.22 21.54 -7.78
C ARG A 213 0.73 20.63 -8.90
N PRO A 214 0.16 21.18 -10.00
CA PRO A 214 -0.33 20.35 -11.08
C PRO A 214 0.83 19.45 -11.53
N ILE A 215 0.57 18.16 -11.65
CA ILE A 215 1.55 17.21 -12.15
C ILE A 215 1.61 17.46 -13.67
N THR A 216 2.32 18.51 -14.06
CA THR A 216 2.44 18.87 -15.48
C THR A 216 3.37 17.91 -16.22
N GLU A 217 4.30 17.25 -15.50
CA GLU A 217 5.32 16.40 -16.10
C GLU A 217 5.65 15.18 -15.24
N ILE A 218 5.81 14.03 -15.90
CA ILE A 218 6.26 12.79 -15.28
C ILE A 218 7.79 12.87 -15.10
N PRO A 219 8.32 12.73 -13.87
CA PRO A 219 9.75 12.70 -13.62
C PRO A 219 10.33 11.35 -14.08
N TRP A 220 10.67 11.27 -15.37
CA TRP A 220 11.15 10.04 -16.01
C TRP A 220 12.42 9.47 -15.38
N GLY A 221 13.31 10.32 -14.85
CA GLY A 221 14.55 9.90 -14.20
C GLY A 221 14.30 9.05 -12.95
N PRO A 222 13.65 9.61 -11.91
CA PRO A 222 13.24 8.88 -10.71
C PRO A 222 12.36 7.66 -11.01
N LEU A 223 11.42 7.78 -11.95
CA LEU A 223 10.55 6.66 -12.35
C LEU A 223 11.37 5.49 -12.92
N LEU A 224 12.33 5.76 -13.82
CA LEU A 224 13.21 4.72 -14.38
C LEU A 224 14.08 4.08 -13.29
N LEU A 225 14.61 4.88 -12.36
CA LEU A 225 15.38 4.36 -11.22
C LEU A 225 14.52 3.41 -10.37
N GLU A 226 13.32 3.83 -9.99
CA GLU A 226 12.39 3.01 -9.22
C GLU A 226 12.04 1.71 -9.95
N LEU A 227 11.82 1.77 -11.27
CA LEU A 227 11.52 0.62 -12.11
C LEU A 227 12.70 -0.37 -12.12
N ILE A 228 13.93 0.12 -12.26
CA ILE A 228 15.15 -0.71 -12.18
C ILE A 228 15.26 -1.37 -10.80
N VAL A 229 15.05 -0.61 -9.72
CA VAL A 229 15.12 -1.15 -8.35
C VAL A 229 14.06 -2.23 -8.15
N VAL A 230 12.81 -1.99 -8.53
CA VAL A 230 11.73 -2.99 -8.44
C VAL A 230 12.07 -4.25 -9.23
N ALA A 231 12.57 -4.10 -10.47
CA ALA A 231 12.97 -5.24 -11.29
C ALA A 231 14.11 -6.06 -10.64
N VAL A 232 15.10 -5.38 -10.06
CA VAL A 232 16.20 -6.00 -9.32
C VAL A 232 15.69 -6.74 -8.08
N LEU A 233 14.80 -6.14 -7.30
CA LEU A 233 14.20 -6.77 -6.11
C LEU A 233 13.39 -8.01 -6.48
N VAL A 234 12.61 -7.96 -7.56
CA VAL A 234 11.86 -9.12 -8.05
C VAL A 234 12.81 -10.24 -8.49
N TYR A 235 13.87 -9.90 -9.24
CA TYR A 235 14.87 -10.87 -9.68
C TYR A 235 15.57 -11.55 -8.49
N PHE A 236 16.04 -10.77 -7.51
CA PHE A 236 16.71 -11.34 -6.33
C PHE A 236 15.75 -12.15 -5.46
N THR A 237 14.50 -11.71 -5.30
CA THR A 237 13.48 -12.49 -4.57
C THR A 237 13.29 -13.86 -5.19
N LYS A 238 13.14 -13.92 -6.52
CA LYS A 238 13.03 -15.18 -7.27
C LYS A 238 14.25 -16.08 -7.03
N LYS A 239 15.45 -15.53 -7.26
CA LYS A 239 16.72 -16.26 -7.14
C LYS A 239 16.98 -16.80 -5.73
N LEU A 240 16.63 -16.01 -4.70
CA LEU A 240 16.78 -16.39 -3.30
C LEU A 240 15.84 -17.54 -2.91
N ILE A 241 14.60 -17.53 -3.39
CA ILE A 241 13.64 -18.62 -3.15
C ILE A 241 14.09 -19.90 -3.86
N GLU A 242 14.52 -19.81 -5.12
CA GLU A 242 15.00 -20.97 -5.89
C GLU A 242 16.23 -21.62 -5.22
N ARG A 243 17.25 -20.83 -4.84
CA ARG A 243 18.43 -21.35 -4.12
C ARG A 243 18.10 -22.03 -2.80
N LYS A 244 17.13 -21.52 -2.04
CA LYS A 244 16.73 -22.14 -0.76
C LYS A 244 16.09 -23.52 -0.96
N VAL A 245 15.47 -23.78 -2.10
CA VAL A 245 14.86 -25.08 -2.42
C VAL A 245 15.90 -26.11 -2.83
N GLU A 246 16.98 -25.69 -3.49
CA GLU A 246 18.08 -26.59 -3.89
C GLU A 246 18.92 -27.09 -2.69
N VAL A 247 18.97 -26.31 -1.60
CA VAL A 247 19.81 -26.60 -0.42
C VAL A 247 19.04 -27.36 0.68
N SER A 248 17.72 -27.52 0.57
CA SER A 248 16.87 -28.22 1.56
C SER A 248 16.49 -29.62 1.12
#